data_AF-A0A9W7E0P3-F1
#
_entry.id   AF-A0A9W7E0P3-F1
#
_cell.length_a   1.000
_cell.length_b   1.000
_cell.length_c   1.000
_cell.angle_alpha   90.00
_cell.angle_beta   90.00
_cell.angle_gamma   90.00
#
_symmetry.space_group_name_H-M   'P 1'
#
loop_
_entity.id
_entity.type
_entity.pdbx_description
1 polymer ?
#
loop_
_entity_poly.entity_id
_entity_poly.type
_entity_poly.pdbx_seq_one_letter_code
_entity_poly.pdbx_strand_id
1 'polypeptide(L)'
;MAISSFFLVVLIVLVLHLTELSTGLTLPGQGRTAYQEAKSDGFGTKARNAAVNCTVGDTIVPLCRDMELRQELANVGVYAGVEYNVCDLYIEGSPIQSLRELDADEKRGVVALIKPRYKLRENLEREDWPVQVVLDSVPLWVSRTTYEAGTAISTLIFSLASFALASFIAFFVQFVAVPSPSMLPALAPGNVVLVTRTFPSLEPFKPCVGDVVFFDAPPSLESTAKSVADQVEGGGGNVQSVKGKQFLKRVVAVPGERVGVRPWQG
;
A
#
# COMPACT_ATOMS: atom_id res chain seq x y z
N MET A 1 3.21 -9.52 -21.73
CA MET A 1 4.37 -8.82 -21.13
C MET A 1 4.21 -7.30 -21.08
N ALA A 2 3.65 -6.61 -22.09
CA ALA A 2 3.61 -5.14 -22.13
C ALA A 2 2.82 -4.43 -20.99
N ILE A 3 1.72 -5.03 -20.50
CA ILE A 3 0.88 -4.41 -19.44
C ILE A 3 1.61 -4.38 -18.08
N SER A 4 2.41 -5.40 -17.78
CA SER A 4 3.21 -5.44 -16.55
C SER A 4 4.32 -4.38 -16.56
N SER A 5 4.96 -4.16 -17.71
CA SER A 5 5.98 -3.12 -17.86
C SER A 5 5.41 -1.71 -17.75
N PHE A 6 4.22 -1.44 -18.32
CA PHE A 6 3.60 -0.13 -18.19
C PHE A 6 3.22 0.19 -16.74
N PHE A 7 2.69 -0.79 -16.01
CA PHE A 7 2.32 -0.60 -14.60
C PHE A 7 3.53 -0.41 -13.69
N LEU A 8 4.60 -1.17 -13.94
CA LEU A 8 5.87 -0.99 -13.25
C LEU A 8 6.44 0.42 -13.53
N VAL A 9 6.38 0.89 -14.78
CA VAL A 9 6.85 2.23 -15.16
C VAL A 9 5.99 3.32 -14.51
N VAL A 10 4.66 3.19 -14.49
CA VAL A 10 3.78 4.16 -13.83
C VAL A 10 4.01 4.17 -12.32
N LEU A 11 4.18 3.01 -11.69
CA LEU A 11 4.50 2.92 -10.26
C LEU A 11 5.87 3.54 -9.95
N ILE A 12 6.89 3.28 -10.78
CA ILE A 12 8.23 3.85 -10.65
C ILE A 12 8.18 5.37 -10.84
N VAL A 13 7.49 5.86 -11.87
CA VAL A 13 7.33 7.30 -12.13
C VAL A 13 6.57 7.98 -10.99
N LEU A 14 5.52 7.35 -10.46
CA LEU A 14 4.77 7.88 -9.32
C LEU A 14 5.66 7.95 -8.08
N VAL A 15 6.42 6.89 -7.78
CA VAL A 15 7.37 6.85 -6.64
C VAL A 15 8.45 7.92 -6.80
N LEU A 16 9.01 8.08 -8.00
CA LEU A 16 10.02 9.11 -8.29
C LEU A 16 9.45 10.54 -8.15
N HIS A 17 8.25 10.80 -8.66
CA HIS A 17 7.62 12.11 -8.52
C HIS A 17 7.19 12.41 -7.09
N LEU A 18 6.82 11.40 -6.30
CA LEU A 18 6.51 11.57 -4.88
C LEU A 18 7.77 11.88 -4.07
N THR A 19 8.92 11.29 -4.41
CA THR A 19 10.20 11.68 -3.81
C THR A 19 10.58 13.12 -4.15
N GLU A 20 10.24 13.60 -5.35
CA GLU A 20 10.45 15.02 -5.71
C GLU A 20 9.46 15.95 -4.99
N LEU A 21 8.18 15.60 -4.92
CA LEU A 21 7.15 16.41 -4.23
C LEU A 21 7.37 16.48 -2.71
N SER A 22 7.92 15.43 -2.09
CA SER A 22 8.31 15.45 -0.68
C SER A 22 9.38 16.50 -0.38
N THR A 23 10.15 16.96 -1.38
CA THR A 23 11.13 18.02 -1.17
C THR A 23 10.53 19.42 -1.17
N GLY A 24 9.27 19.58 -1.60
CA GLY A 24 8.61 20.89 -1.79
C GLY A 24 7.53 21.27 -0.78
N LEU A 25 7.17 20.40 0.17
CA LEU A 25 6.12 20.68 1.16
C LEU A 25 6.67 21.53 2.32
N THR A 26 6.77 22.83 2.09
CA THR A 26 6.99 23.83 3.14
C THR A 26 5.64 24.24 3.75
N LEU A 27 5.35 23.78 4.97
CA LEU A 27 4.27 24.35 5.77
C LEU A 27 4.67 25.76 6.25
N PRO A 28 3.81 26.78 6.10
CA PRO A 28 4.14 28.13 6.52
C PRO A 28 4.04 28.27 8.05
N GLY A 29 5.13 28.69 8.71
CA GLY A 29 5.06 29.31 10.04
C GLY A 29 5.88 28.73 11.20
N GLN A 30 6.69 27.68 11.03
CA GLN A 30 7.60 27.21 12.07
C GLN A 30 9.00 26.92 11.51
N GLY A 31 10.04 27.32 12.25
CA GLY A 31 11.44 27.11 11.90
C GLY A 31 11.71 25.66 11.51
N ARG A 32 12.58 25.47 10.50
CA ARG A 32 13.05 24.19 9.92
C ARG A 32 12.03 23.05 9.98
N THR A 33 11.46 22.69 8.83
CA THR A 33 10.54 21.53 8.76
C THR A 33 11.22 20.27 9.32
N ALA A 34 10.47 19.40 10.00
CA ALA A 34 11.01 18.14 10.55
C ALA A 34 11.78 17.31 9.49
N TYR A 35 11.43 17.46 8.21
CA TYR A 35 12.15 16.89 7.08
C TYR A 35 13.54 17.51 6.85
N GLN A 36 13.68 18.84 6.97
CA GLN A 36 14.99 19.50 6.87
C GLN A 36 15.92 19.07 8.00
N GLU A 37 15.38 18.89 9.21
CA GLU A 37 16.12 18.38 10.37
C GLU A 37 16.51 16.91 10.20
N ALA A 38 15.57 16.05 9.77
CA ALA A 38 15.87 14.66 9.42
C ALA A 38 16.93 14.58 8.30
N LYS A 39 16.88 15.46 7.30
CA LYS A 39 17.87 15.51 6.22
C LYS A 39 19.27 15.89 6.75
N SER A 40 19.37 16.83 7.70
CA SER A 40 20.65 17.10 8.36
C SER A 40 21.15 15.92 9.20
N ASP A 41 20.24 15.10 9.73
CA ASP A 41 20.56 13.87 10.46
C ASP A 41 20.96 12.70 9.53
N GLY A 42 20.96 12.91 8.21
CA GLY A 42 21.35 11.91 7.21
C GLY A 42 20.18 11.08 6.69
N PHE A 43 18.93 11.48 6.92
CA PHE A 43 17.77 10.89 6.27
C PHE A 43 17.91 10.97 4.74
N GLY A 44 17.81 9.82 4.05
CA GLY A 44 18.00 9.69 2.60
C GLY A 44 19.45 9.47 2.13
N THR A 45 20.46 9.62 3.01
CA THR A 45 21.88 9.40 2.66
C THR A 45 22.57 8.59 3.77
N LYS A 46 22.40 7.26 3.77
CA LYS A 46 22.88 6.34 4.84
C LYS A 46 22.55 6.88 6.25
N ALA A 47 21.39 6.50 6.79
CA ALA A 47 20.97 6.89 8.14
C ALA A 47 22.15 6.77 9.13
N ARG A 48 22.57 7.92 9.68
CA ARG A 48 23.68 7.95 10.61
C ARG A 48 23.20 7.36 11.93
N ASN A 49 24.02 6.51 12.54
CA ASN A 49 23.71 6.00 13.86
C ASN A 49 23.75 7.16 14.86
N ALA A 50 22.59 7.53 15.41
CA ALA A 50 22.43 8.67 16.31
C ALA A 50 23.28 8.53 17.58
N ALA A 51 23.60 7.30 17.98
CA ALA A 51 24.50 7.03 19.10
C ALA A 51 25.90 7.62 18.91
N VAL A 52 26.35 7.86 17.67
CA VAL A 52 27.70 8.40 17.42
C VAL A 52 27.86 9.84 17.93
N ASN A 53 26.77 10.62 17.95
CA ASN A 53 26.79 12.05 18.26
C ASN A 53 25.75 12.42 19.33
N CYS A 54 25.30 11.43 20.11
CA CYS A 54 24.27 11.60 21.10
C CYS A 54 24.74 12.49 22.26
N THR A 55 23.83 13.28 22.79
CA THR A 55 24.00 14.14 23.96
C THR A 55 22.94 13.83 25.00
N VAL A 56 23.22 14.17 26.26
CA VAL A 56 22.23 14.05 27.34
C VAL A 56 21.03 14.95 27.03
N GLY A 57 19.83 14.37 27.11
CA GLY A 57 18.56 15.02 26.76
C GLY A 57 18.06 14.69 25.35
N ASP A 58 18.88 14.10 24.48
CA ASP A 58 18.45 13.67 23.15
C ASP A 58 17.42 12.54 23.22
N THR A 59 16.54 12.49 22.22
CA THR A 59 15.62 11.36 22.02
C THR A 59 16.14 10.46 20.91
N ILE A 60 16.39 9.20 21.25
CA ILE A 60 16.86 8.16 20.34
C ILE A 60 15.86 7.01 20.24
N VAL A 61 15.83 6.36 19.08
CA VAL A 61 14.95 5.21 18.80
C VAL A 61 15.81 4.03 18.36
N PRO A 62 15.76 2.88 19.06
CA PRO A 62 16.49 1.68 18.66
C PRO A 62 15.78 0.99 17.50
N LEU A 63 16.54 0.65 16.46
CA LEU A 63 16.10 -0.18 15.35
C LEU A 63 16.91 -1.47 15.33
N CYS A 64 16.20 -2.60 15.41
CA CYS A 64 16.78 -3.93 15.33
C CYS A 64 15.95 -4.77 14.35
N ARG A 65 16.60 -5.33 13.32
CA ARG A 65 15.96 -6.24 12.35
C ARG A 65 15.99 -7.69 12.80
N ASP A 66 16.98 -8.05 13.60
CA ASP A 66 17.15 -9.40 14.11
C ASP A 66 16.17 -9.65 15.25
N MET A 67 15.41 -10.75 15.16
CA MET A 67 14.37 -11.10 16.13
C MET A 67 14.95 -11.62 17.45
N GLU A 68 16.07 -12.33 17.42
CA GLU A 68 16.72 -12.88 18.61
C GLU A 68 17.33 -11.74 19.42
N LEU A 69 18.13 -10.89 18.78
CA LEU A 69 18.71 -9.70 19.40
C LEU A 69 17.63 -8.74 19.92
N ARG A 70 16.51 -8.60 19.19
CA ARG A 70 15.37 -7.80 19.66
C ARG A 70 14.80 -8.34 20.98
N GLN A 71 14.73 -9.65 21.14
CA GLN A 71 14.26 -10.27 22.38
C GLN A 71 15.27 -10.08 23.52
N GLU A 72 16.56 -10.21 23.24
CA GLU A 72 17.63 -9.93 24.21
C GLU A 72 17.57 -8.48 24.70
N LEU A 73 17.46 -7.51 23.77
CA LEU A 73 17.31 -6.09 24.09
C LEU A 73 16.03 -5.82 24.89
N ALA A 74 14.92 -6.48 24.55
CA ALA A 74 13.67 -6.35 25.30
C ALA A 74 13.81 -6.83 26.76
N ASN A 75 14.57 -7.89 27.02
CA ASN A 75 14.85 -8.37 28.38
C ASN A 75 15.64 -7.33 29.20
N VAL A 76 16.49 -6.52 28.55
CA VAL A 76 17.21 -5.40 29.18
C VAL A 76 16.32 -4.15 29.30
N GLY A 77 15.16 -4.10 28.64
CA GLY A 77 14.23 -2.96 28.66
C GLY A 77 14.37 -2.03 27.48
N VAL A 78 14.98 -2.48 26.39
CA VAL A 78 15.18 -1.72 25.15
C VAL A 78 14.29 -2.29 24.06
N TYR A 79 13.12 -1.70 23.92
CA TYR A 79 12.13 -2.09 22.91
C TYR A 79 12.34 -1.34 21.59
N ALA A 80 12.49 -2.09 20.49
CA ALA A 80 12.64 -1.52 19.15
C ALA A 80 11.42 -0.68 18.73
N GLY A 81 11.67 0.52 18.19
CA GLY A 81 10.65 1.48 17.76
C GLY A 81 10.05 2.36 18.87
N VAL A 82 10.51 2.21 20.12
CA VAL A 82 10.13 3.08 21.24
C VAL A 82 11.11 4.27 21.34
N GLU A 83 10.59 5.45 21.66
CA GLU A 83 11.41 6.65 21.85
C GLU A 83 11.95 6.71 23.27
N TYR A 84 13.27 6.82 23.41
CA TYR A 84 13.94 6.95 24.69
C TYR A 84 14.63 8.30 24.81
N ASN A 85 14.49 8.94 25.96
CA ASN A 85 15.32 10.07 26.34
C ASN A 85 16.61 9.54 26.96
N VAL A 86 17.75 10.11 26.54
CA VAL A 86 19.05 9.86 27.17
C VAL A 86 19.16 10.70 28.42
N CYS A 87 19.10 10.05 29.58
CA CYS A 87 19.15 10.71 30.89
C CYS A 87 20.58 11.06 31.28
N ASP A 88 21.52 10.12 31.11
CA ASP A 88 22.94 10.29 31.42
C ASP A 88 23.79 9.41 30.51
N LEU A 89 25.07 9.75 30.38
CA LEU A 89 26.06 9.01 29.60
C LEU A 89 27.30 8.77 30.47
N TYR A 90 27.88 7.58 30.38
CA TYR A 90 29.07 7.18 31.13
C TYR A 90 30.11 6.52 30.22
N ILE A 91 31.37 6.83 30.47
CA ILE A 91 32.54 6.17 29.87
C ILE A 91 33.44 5.73 31.00
N GLU A 92 33.69 4.42 31.09
CA GLU A 92 34.51 3.82 32.16
C GLU A 92 34.07 4.28 33.58
N GLY A 93 32.76 4.51 33.75
CA GLY A 93 32.16 4.99 35.01
C GLY A 93 32.21 6.51 35.23
N SER A 94 32.86 7.28 34.35
CA SER A 94 32.88 8.74 34.41
C SER A 94 31.71 9.35 33.63
N PRO A 95 30.93 10.28 34.22
CA PRO A 95 29.81 10.91 33.53
C PRO A 95 30.31 11.88 32.46
N ILE A 96 29.65 11.87 31.30
CA ILE A 96 29.91 12.75 30.17
C ILE A 96 28.60 13.38 29.67
N GLN A 97 28.67 14.55 29.04
CA GLN A 97 27.48 15.23 28.52
C GLN A 97 27.19 14.94 27.04
N SER A 98 28.22 14.61 26.26
CA SER A 98 28.15 14.55 24.79
C SER A 98 29.18 13.58 24.23
N LEU A 99 28.78 12.84 23.19
CA LEU A 99 29.67 11.95 22.43
C LEU A 99 30.33 12.64 21.23
N ARG A 100 30.01 13.91 20.97
CA ARG A 100 30.50 14.63 19.77
C ARG A 100 32.00 14.92 19.79
N GLU A 101 32.56 15.06 20.99
CA GLU A 101 33.95 15.47 21.21
C GLU A 101 34.91 14.28 21.32
N LEU A 102 34.38 13.06 21.38
CA LEU A 102 35.17 11.84 21.56
C LEU A 102 35.60 11.24 20.22
N ASP A 103 36.73 10.55 20.25
CA ASP A 103 37.22 9.79 19.12
C ASP A 103 36.43 8.47 18.94
N ALA A 104 36.50 7.89 17.74
CA ALA A 104 35.71 6.70 17.41
C ALA A 104 36.02 5.47 18.28
N ASP A 105 37.24 5.37 18.81
CA ASP A 105 37.64 4.27 19.68
C ASP A 105 37.16 4.47 21.12
N GLU A 106 37.10 5.71 21.61
CA GLU A 106 36.58 6.06 22.95
C GLU A 106 35.05 5.92 23.04
N LYS A 107 34.35 5.96 21.91
CA LYS A 107 32.90 5.73 21.85
C LYS A 107 32.52 4.28 22.10
N ARG A 108 33.47 3.34 22.02
CA ARG A 108 33.18 1.93 22.22
C ARG A 108 32.91 1.65 23.69
N GLY A 109 31.81 0.96 23.97
CA GLY A 109 31.45 0.60 25.35
C GLY A 109 30.86 1.75 26.18
N VAL A 110 30.49 2.88 25.57
CA VAL A 110 29.71 3.93 26.23
C VAL A 110 28.41 3.33 26.77
N VAL A 111 28.10 3.63 28.03
CA VAL A 111 26.86 3.23 28.69
C VAL A 111 25.93 4.44 28.77
N ALA A 112 24.70 4.30 28.31
CA ALA A 112 23.66 5.30 28.43
C ALA A 112 22.61 4.88 29.46
N LEU A 113 22.21 5.79 30.33
CA LEU A 113 20.97 5.66 31.11
C LEU A 113 19.82 6.18 30.25
N ILE A 114 18.87 5.32 29.91
CA ILE A 114 17.75 5.67 29.04
C ILE A 114 16.40 5.40 29.69
N LYS A 115 15.42 6.23 29.34
CA LYS A 115 14.03 6.09 29.80
C LYS A 115 13.05 6.37 28.66
N PRO A 116 11.96 5.59 28.52
CA PRO A 116 10.92 5.88 27.56
C PRO A 116 10.39 7.30 27.72
N ARG A 117 10.21 8.00 26.60
CA ARG A 117 9.67 9.37 26.58
C ARG A 117 8.22 9.44 27.07
N TYR A 118 7.48 8.34 26.94
CA TYR A 118 6.08 8.20 27.29
C TYR A 118 5.84 6.92 28.08
N LYS A 119 4.74 6.88 28.84
CA LYS A 119 4.30 5.68 29.56
C LYS A 119 4.00 4.57 28.54
N LEU A 120 4.59 3.41 28.75
CA LEU A 120 4.38 2.22 27.93
C LEU A 120 3.09 1.49 28.35
N ARG A 121 2.74 0.45 27.59
CA ARG A 121 1.65 -0.45 27.97
C ARG A 121 2.04 -1.22 29.23
N GLU A 122 1.06 -1.65 30.01
CA GLU A 122 1.26 -2.31 31.32
C GLU A 122 2.20 -3.52 31.27
N ASN A 123 2.24 -4.24 30.15
CA ASN A 123 3.11 -5.40 29.95
C ASN A 123 4.57 -5.07 29.53
N LEU A 124 4.84 -3.81 29.18
CA LEU A 124 6.17 -3.31 28.79
C LEU A 124 6.70 -2.26 29.77
N GLU A 125 5.82 -1.68 30.57
CA GLU A 125 6.15 -0.73 31.62
C GLU A 125 6.91 -1.44 32.74
N ARG A 126 7.93 -0.74 33.26
CA ARG A 126 8.82 -1.26 34.30
C ARG A 126 8.90 -0.24 35.43
N GLU A 127 9.20 -0.72 36.63
CA GLU A 127 9.38 0.16 37.80
C GLU A 127 10.82 0.70 37.91
N ASP A 128 11.78 0.05 37.25
CA ASP A 128 13.22 0.30 37.39
C ASP A 128 13.81 1.20 36.29
N TRP A 129 13.01 2.13 35.75
CA TRP A 129 13.54 3.18 34.88
C TRP A 129 14.34 4.23 35.67
N PRO A 130 15.43 4.82 35.10
CA PRO A 130 16.04 4.54 33.80
C PRO A 130 16.89 3.25 33.78
N VAL A 131 17.00 2.60 32.62
CA VAL A 131 17.83 1.40 32.43
C VAL A 131 19.20 1.75 31.85
N GLN A 132 20.24 1.00 32.24
CA GLN A 132 21.59 1.12 31.68
C GLN A 132 21.72 0.25 30.44
N VAL A 133 22.16 0.84 29.32
CA VAL A 133 22.40 0.12 28.07
C VAL A 133 23.75 0.52 27.47
N VAL A 134 24.51 -0.46 27.01
CA VAL A 134 25.70 -0.20 26.19
C VAL A 134 25.24 0.23 24.80
N LEU A 135 25.60 1.44 24.35
CA LEU A 135 25.08 1.97 23.08
C LEU A 135 25.40 1.09 21.86
N ASP A 136 26.53 0.40 21.87
CA ASP A 136 26.96 -0.53 20.80
C ASP A 136 26.16 -1.84 20.76
N SER A 137 25.41 -2.17 21.82
CA SER A 137 24.58 -3.38 21.85
C SER A 137 23.40 -3.33 20.87
N VAL A 138 22.99 -2.12 20.47
CA VAL A 138 21.91 -1.91 19.50
C VAL A 138 22.51 -1.60 18.13
N PRO A 139 22.13 -2.33 17.06
CA PRO A 139 22.77 -2.18 15.75
C PRO A 139 22.63 -0.77 15.15
N LEU A 140 21.51 -0.12 15.40
CA LEU A 140 21.22 1.20 14.87
C LEU A 140 20.33 1.99 15.82
N TRP A 141 20.83 3.13 16.28
CA TRP A 141 20.01 4.18 16.87
C TRP A 141 19.70 5.22 15.81
N VAL A 142 18.45 5.68 15.77
CA VAL A 142 18.05 6.80 14.91
C VAL A 142 17.51 7.94 15.77
N SER A 143 17.64 9.17 15.29
CA SER A 143 16.98 10.30 15.92
C SER A 143 15.47 10.18 15.77
N ARG A 144 14.73 10.80 16.68
CA ARG A 144 13.27 10.88 16.62
C ARG A 144 12.76 11.42 15.29
N THR A 145 13.35 12.52 14.81
CA THR A 145 12.99 13.17 13.55
C THR A 145 13.19 12.24 12.35
N THR A 146 14.31 11.51 12.32
CA THR A 146 14.61 10.50 11.29
C THR A 146 13.61 9.35 11.31
N TYR A 147 13.24 8.87 12.51
CA TYR A 147 12.27 7.78 12.67
C TYR A 147 10.86 8.20 12.26
N GLU A 148 10.39 9.36 12.71
CA GLU A 148 9.09 9.92 12.34
C GLU A 148 9.00 10.17 10.83
N ALA A 149 10.01 10.81 10.23
CA ALA A 149 10.07 11.05 8.79
C ALA A 149 10.08 9.74 7.99
N GLY A 150 10.87 8.76 8.42
CA GLY A 150 10.93 7.44 7.78
C GLY A 150 9.60 6.70 7.84
N THR A 151 8.94 6.72 9.00
CA THR A 151 7.63 6.08 9.19
C THR A 151 6.55 6.77 8.35
N ALA A 152 6.55 8.11 8.30
CA ALA A 152 5.60 8.89 7.49
C ALA A 152 5.75 8.59 5.99
N ILE A 153 6.98 8.61 5.47
CA ILE A 153 7.26 8.32 4.05
C ILE A 153 6.92 6.86 3.73
N SER A 154 7.28 5.92 4.59
CA SER A 154 6.94 4.51 4.41
C SER A 154 5.43 4.30 4.35
N THR A 155 4.68 4.93 5.23
CA THR A 155 3.21 4.85 5.27
C THR A 155 2.59 5.46 4.01
N LEU A 156 3.11 6.60 3.56
CA LEU A 156 2.68 7.24 2.31
C LEU A 156 2.91 6.34 1.09
N ILE A 157 4.11 5.80 0.93
CA ILE A 157 4.44 4.90 -0.17
C ILE A 157 3.55 3.64 -0.11
N PHE A 158 3.40 3.05 1.07
CA PHE A 158 2.58 1.86 1.24
C PHE A 158 1.11 2.09 0.90
N SER A 159 0.53 3.21 1.36
CA SER A 159 -0.85 3.59 1.04
C SER A 159 -1.06 3.83 -0.45
N LEU A 160 -0.14 4.55 -1.12
CA LEU A 160 -0.22 4.81 -2.55
C LEU A 160 -0.04 3.55 -3.38
N ALA A 161 0.89 2.67 -2.99
CA ALA A 161 1.07 1.37 -3.63
C ALA A 161 -0.19 0.48 -3.48
N SER A 162 -0.77 0.44 -2.27
CA SER A 162 -1.99 -0.31 -2.00
C SER A 162 -3.18 0.22 -2.80
N PHE A 163 -3.33 1.55 -2.88
CA PHE A 163 -4.37 2.20 -3.66
C PHE A 163 -4.20 1.96 -5.18
N ALA A 164 -2.97 2.05 -5.69
CA ALA A 164 -2.67 1.78 -7.08
C ALA A 164 -2.98 0.32 -7.44
N LEU A 165 -2.58 -0.62 -6.58
CA LEU A 165 -2.89 -2.03 -6.75
C LEU A 165 -4.40 -2.30 -6.70
N ALA A 166 -5.11 -1.72 -5.73
CA ALA A 166 -6.56 -1.85 -5.62
C ALA A 166 -7.28 -1.28 -6.86
N SER A 167 -6.85 -0.12 -7.33
CA SER A 167 -7.38 0.54 -8.53
C SER A 167 -7.10 -0.28 -9.79
N PHE A 168 -5.92 -0.90 -9.89
CA PHE A 168 -5.60 -1.85 -10.96
C PHE A 168 -6.53 -3.05 -10.92
N ILE A 169 -6.69 -3.70 -9.76
CA ILE A 169 -7.58 -4.85 -9.62
C ILE A 169 -9.02 -4.47 -9.97
N ALA A 170 -9.52 -3.34 -9.47
CA ALA A 170 -10.87 -2.83 -9.76
C ALA A 170 -11.08 -2.48 -11.23
N PHE A 171 -10.02 -2.16 -11.98
CA PHE A 171 -10.13 -1.96 -13.42
C PHE A 171 -10.44 -3.26 -14.16
N PHE A 172 -9.85 -4.38 -13.73
CA PHE A 172 -10.06 -5.69 -14.37
C PHE A 172 -11.30 -6.41 -13.84
N VAL A 173 -11.66 -6.19 -12.59
CA VAL A 173 -12.70 -6.97 -11.92
C VAL A 173 -13.92 -6.10 -11.65
N GLN A 174 -15.06 -6.50 -12.20
CA GLN A 174 -16.34 -5.83 -12.01
C GLN A 174 -17.38 -6.83 -11.49
N PHE A 175 -18.09 -6.46 -10.44
CA PHE A 175 -19.25 -7.21 -9.98
C PHE A 175 -20.50 -6.72 -10.72
N VAL A 176 -21.24 -7.63 -11.34
CA VAL A 176 -22.46 -7.31 -12.09
C VAL A 176 -23.61 -8.18 -11.59
N ALA A 177 -24.72 -7.57 -11.21
CA ALA A 177 -25.95 -8.29 -10.91
C ALA A 177 -26.67 -8.65 -12.22
N VAL A 178 -27.10 -9.91 -12.35
CA VAL A 178 -27.80 -10.41 -13.54
C VAL A 178 -29.23 -9.84 -13.57
N PRO A 179 -29.59 -9.01 -14.58
CA PRO A 179 -30.87 -8.30 -14.56
C PRO A 179 -32.03 -9.09 -15.18
N SER A 180 -31.75 -10.12 -16.00
CA SER A 180 -32.78 -10.79 -16.83
C SER A 180 -32.69 -12.31 -16.79
N PRO A 181 -33.82 -13.03 -16.99
CA PRO A 181 -33.86 -14.50 -16.98
C PRO A 181 -33.35 -15.16 -18.28
N SER A 182 -32.74 -14.40 -19.19
CA SER A 182 -32.34 -14.89 -20.52
C SER A 182 -31.14 -15.87 -20.52
N MET A 183 -30.55 -16.10 -19.36
CA MET A 183 -29.42 -17.02 -19.15
C MET A 183 -29.81 -18.26 -18.33
N LEU A 184 -31.11 -18.48 -18.09
CA LEU A 184 -31.58 -19.70 -17.44
C LEU A 184 -31.28 -20.94 -18.30
N PRO A 185 -30.97 -22.09 -17.68
CA PRO A 185 -30.89 -22.33 -16.22
C PRO A 185 -29.55 -21.93 -15.59
N ALA A 186 -28.56 -21.47 -16.37
CA ALA A 186 -27.19 -21.26 -15.88
C ALA A 186 -27.06 -20.08 -14.91
N LEU A 187 -27.80 -18.98 -15.12
CA LEU A 187 -27.79 -17.82 -14.24
C LEU A 187 -29.21 -17.31 -14.02
N ALA A 188 -29.62 -17.21 -12.75
CA ALA A 188 -30.88 -16.62 -12.35
C ALA A 188 -30.76 -15.09 -12.17
N PRO A 189 -31.86 -14.33 -12.38
CA PRO A 189 -31.90 -12.91 -12.05
C PRO A 189 -31.55 -12.67 -10.57
N GLY A 190 -30.78 -11.62 -10.29
CA GLY A 190 -30.31 -11.27 -8.94
C GLY A 190 -28.98 -11.92 -8.54
N ASN A 191 -28.51 -12.94 -9.26
CA ASN A 191 -27.16 -13.48 -9.04
C ASN A 191 -26.10 -12.40 -9.33
N VAL A 192 -25.06 -12.32 -8.51
CA VAL A 192 -23.90 -11.44 -8.75
C VAL A 192 -22.81 -12.27 -9.40
N VAL A 193 -22.36 -11.84 -10.58
CA VAL A 193 -21.25 -12.46 -11.31
C VAL A 193 -20.01 -11.59 -11.23
N LEU A 194 -18.86 -12.25 -11.12
CA LEU A 194 -17.55 -11.63 -11.21
C LEU A 194 -17.14 -11.56 -12.69
N VAL A 195 -17.13 -10.36 -13.25
CA VAL A 195 -16.74 -10.11 -14.64
C VAL A 195 -15.28 -9.68 -14.67
N THR A 196 -14.47 -10.38 -15.46
CA THR A 196 -13.09 -9.97 -15.74
C THR A 196 -13.06 -9.26 -17.09
N ARG A 197 -12.61 -8.00 -17.13
CA ARG A 197 -12.43 -7.25 -18.37
C ARG A 197 -11.28 -7.84 -19.18
N THR A 198 -11.57 -8.17 -20.42
CA THR A 198 -10.62 -8.74 -21.38
C THR A 198 -10.27 -7.72 -22.46
N PHE A 199 -9.01 -7.72 -22.91
CA PHE A 199 -8.59 -6.92 -24.06
C PHE A 199 -8.61 -7.77 -25.34
N PRO A 200 -9.54 -7.52 -26.29
CA PRO A 200 -9.69 -8.35 -27.47
C PRO A 200 -8.47 -8.34 -28.41
N SER A 201 -7.61 -7.32 -28.30
CA SER A 201 -6.36 -7.19 -29.08
C SER A 201 -5.24 -8.12 -28.61
N LEU A 202 -5.37 -8.75 -27.44
CA LEU A 202 -4.36 -9.66 -26.90
C LEU A 202 -4.88 -11.11 -27.00
N GLU A 203 -4.15 -11.97 -27.71
CA GLU A 203 -4.53 -13.36 -27.94
C GLU A 203 -4.95 -14.18 -26.71
N PRO A 204 -4.27 -14.11 -25.54
CA PRO A 204 -4.69 -14.92 -24.39
C PRO A 204 -6.01 -14.46 -23.76
N PHE A 205 -6.60 -13.35 -24.21
CA PHE A 205 -7.83 -12.78 -23.65
C PHE A 205 -8.99 -12.73 -24.67
N LYS A 206 -8.86 -13.42 -25.80
CA LYS A 206 -9.97 -13.55 -26.75
C LYS A 206 -11.04 -14.49 -26.18
N PRO A 207 -12.33 -14.12 -26.23
CA PRO A 207 -13.40 -15.02 -25.80
C PRO A 207 -13.43 -16.30 -26.63
N CYS A 208 -13.59 -17.43 -25.96
CA CYS A 208 -13.73 -18.74 -26.57
C CYS A 208 -15.21 -19.14 -26.68
N VAL A 209 -15.50 -20.09 -27.57
CA VAL A 209 -16.83 -20.71 -27.64
C VAL A 209 -17.17 -21.35 -26.30
N GLY A 210 -18.34 -21.02 -25.77
CA GLY A 210 -18.79 -21.46 -24.46
C GLY A 210 -18.60 -20.42 -23.34
N ASP A 211 -17.77 -19.39 -23.53
CA ASP A 211 -17.58 -18.36 -22.51
C ASP A 211 -18.84 -17.50 -22.34
N VAL A 212 -19.04 -16.98 -21.13
CA VAL A 212 -20.10 -16.00 -20.85
C VAL A 212 -19.47 -14.61 -20.86
N VAL A 213 -19.89 -13.79 -21.82
CA VAL A 213 -19.35 -12.44 -22.04
C VAL A 213 -20.34 -11.38 -21.58
N PHE A 214 -19.78 -10.34 -20.98
CA PHE A 214 -20.48 -9.11 -20.66
C PHE A 214 -20.01 -8.02 -21.63
N PHE A 215 -20.93 -7.46 -22.42
CA PHE A 215 -20.59 -6.52 -23.48
C PHE A 215 -21.66 -5.46 -23.67
N ASP A 216 -21.25 -4.30 -24.18
CA ASP A 216 -22.17 -3.24 -24.57
C ASP A 216 -22.77 -3.56 -25.95
N ALA A 217 -24.09 -3.38 -26.11
CA ALA A 217 -24.73 -3.71 -27.38
C ALA A 217 -24.16 -2.86 -28.52
N PRO A 218 -23.79 -3.48 -29.66
CA PRO A 218 -23.42 -2.72 -30.83
C PRO A 218 -24.65 -1.97 -31.38
N PRO A 219 -24.47 -0.81 -32.04
CA PRO A 219 -25.59 0.02 -32.51
C PRO A 219 -26.58 -0.71 -33.43
N SER A 220 -26.10 -1.70 -34.19
CA SER A 220 -26.91 -2.55 -35.06
C SER A 220 -27.88 -3.46 -34.31
N LEU A 221 -27.56 -3.83 -33.08
CA LEU A 221 -28.38 -4.72 -32.24
C LEU A 221 -29.39 -3.92 -31.41
N GLU A 222 -29.11 -2.64 -31.13
CA GLU A 222 -30.05 -1.75 -30.45
C GLU A 222 -31.37 -1.58 -31.21
N SER A 223 -31.33 -1.48 -32.55
CA SER A 223 -32.54 -1.34 -33.37
C SER A 223 -33.39 -2.61 -33.37
N THR A 224 -32.76 -3.78 -33.48
CA THR A 224 -33.45 -5.08 -33.40
C THR A 224 -34.00 -5.34 -32.00
N ALA A 225 -33.24 -5.01 -30.96
CA ALA A 225 -33.69 -5.16 -29.58
C ALA A 225 -34.91 -4.27 -29.27
N LYS A 226 -34.95 -3.03 -29.80
CA LYS A 226 -36.13 -2.16 -29.74
C LYS A 226 -37.33 -2.80 -30.43
N SER A 227 -37.18 -3.28 -31.67
CA SER A 227 -38.30 -3.90 -32.39
C SER A 227 -38.86 -5.15 -31.70
N VAL A 228 -38.02 -5.95 -31.04
CA VAL A 228 -38.47 -7.13 -30.28
C VAL A 228 -39.13 -6.71 -28.97
N ALA A 229 -38.59 -5.72 -28.27
CA ALA A 229 -39.23 -5.17 -27.07
C ALA A 229 -40.62 -4.58 -27.40
N ASP A 230 -40.72 -3.81 -28.48
CA ASP A 230 -41.98 -3.20 -28.93
C ASP A 230 -43.02 -4.26 -29.36
N GLN A 231 -42.60 -5.42 -29.87
CA GLN A 231 -43.50 -6.52 -30.23
C GLN A 231 -43.96 -7.35 -29.01
N VAL A 232 -43.13 -7.47 -27.98
CA VAL A 232 -43.46 -8.22 -26.76
C VAL A 232 -44.27 -7.35 -25.78
N GLU A 233 -44.06 -6.04 -25.78
CA GLU A 233 -44.77 -5.05 -24.95
C GLU A 233 -46.00 -4.43 -25.66
N GLY A 234 -46.86 -5.26 -26.25
CA GLY A 234 -48.18 -4.85 -26.75
C GLY A 234 -49.17 -4.34 -25.68
N GLY A 235 -48.69 -3.83 -24.54
CA GLY A 235 -49.49 -3.35 -23.43
C GLY A 235 -48.70 -2.44 -22.48
N GLY A 236 -48.55 -1.16 -22.84
CA GLY A 236 -48.44 -0.05 -21.88
C GLY A 236 -47.24 0.01 -20.92
N GLY A 237 -46.17 -0.74 -21.16
CA GLY A 237 -44.93 -0.68 -20.38
C GLY A 237 -44.02 0.46 -20.87
N ASN A 238 -43.47 1.24 -19.94
CA ASN A 238 -42.54 2.33 -20.24
C ASN A 238 -41.25 1.77 -20.87
N VAL A 239 -41.11 1.91 -22.19
CA VAL A 239 -39.95 1.46 -22.99
C VAL A 239 -38.68 2.11 -22.45
N GLN A 240 -38.03 1.44 -21.49
CA GLN A 240 -36.74 1.87 -20.98
C GLN A 240 -35.73 1.79 -22.12
N SER A 241 -35.37 2.97 -22.63
CA SER A 241 -34.35 3.20 -23.65
C SER A 241 -33.22 2.16 -23.58
N VAL A 242 -33.05 1.41 -24.68
CA VAL A 242 -32.03 0.35 -24.84
C VAL A 242 -30.61 0.92 -24.98
N LYS A 243 -30.48 2.24 -25.11
CA LYS A 243 -29.21 2.92 -25.31
C LYS A 243 -28.32 2.76 -24.08
N GLY A 244 -27.18 2.08 -24.25
CA GLY A 244 -26.24 1.79 -23.16
C GLY A 244 -26.62 0.60 -22.26
N LYS A 245 -27.54 -0.28 -22.70
CA LYS A 245 -27.79 -1.54 -21.98
C LYS A 245 -26.65 -2.52 -22.23
N GLN A 246 -26.12 -3.06 -21.13
CA GLN A 246 -25.09 -4.08 -21.14
C GLN A 246 -25.74 -5.46 -21.19
N PHE A 247 -25.19 -6.37 -22.00
CA PHE A 247 -25.73 -7.70 -22.21
C PHE A 247 -24.80 -8.76 -21.65
N LEU A 248 -25.39 -9.78 -21.04
CA LEU A 248 -24.69 -10.98 -20.59
C LEU A 248 -25.16 -12.16 -21.44
N LYS A 249 -24.27 -12.73 -22.25
CA LYS A 249 -24.59 -13.84 -23.18
C LYS A 249 -23.46 -14.85 -23.28
N ARG A 250 -23.79 -16.06 -23.72
CA ARG A 250 -22.80 -17.10 -24.04
C ARG A 250 -22.30 -16.93 -25.47
N VAL A 251 -20.99 -17.03 -25.68
CA VAL A 251 -20.36 -17.08 -26.99
C VAL A 251 -20.68 -18.43 -27.64
N VAL A 252 -21.42 -18.41 -28.74
CA VAL A 252 -21.81 -19.61 -29.51
C VAL A 252 -20.94 -19.84 -30.73
N ALA A 253 -20.26 -18.80 -31.21
CA ALA A 253 -19.37 -18.86 -32.36
C ALA A 253 -18.31 -17.76 -32.29
N VAL A 254 -17.17 -18.01 -32.92
CA VAL A 254 -16.04 -17.07 -33.06
C VAL A 254 -15.81 -16.68 -34.53
N PRO A 255 -15.03 -15.61 -34.83
CA PRO A 255 -14.80 -15.18 -36.21
C PRO A 255 -14.28 -16.31 -37.11
N GLY A 256 -14.95 -16.55 -38.23
CA GLY A 256 -14.64 -17.63 -39.19
C GLY A 256 -15.62 -18.80 -39.16
N GLU A 257 -16.45 -18.91 -38.12
CA GLU A 257 -17.45 -19.97 -38.00
C GLU A 257 -18.78 -19.60 -38.67
N ARG A 258 -19.58 -20.62 -39.02
CA ARG A 258 -20.92 -20.46 -39.60
C ARG A 258 -21.98 -20.93 -38.61
N VAL A 259 -22.95 -20.05 -38.32
CA VAL A 259 -24.07 -20.33 -37.42
C VAL A 259 -25.35 -20.52 -38.22
N GLY A 260 -26.06 -21.62 -37.97
CA GLY A 260 -27.38 -21.90 -38.53
C GLY A 260 -28.40 -22.12 -37.42
N VAL A 261 -29.58 -21.53 -37.55
CA VAL A 261 -30.69 -21.74 -36.62
C VAL A 261 -31.66 -22.72 -37.25
N ARG A 262 -31.95 -23.84 -36.58
CA ARG A 262 -33.06 -24.72 -36.96
C ARG A 262 -34.28 -24.36 -36.08
N PRO A 263 -35.46 -24.17 -36.68
CA PRO A 263 -36.67 -23.93 -35.90
C PRO A 263 -36.92 -25.13 -34.99
N TRP A 264 -37.30 -24.84 -33.75
CA TRP A 264 -37.65 -25.86 -32.77
C TRP A 264 -38.90 -26.63 -33.26
N GLN A 265 -38.74 -27.91 -33.55
CA GLN A 265 -39.85 -28.83 -33.79
C GLN A 265 -40.16 -29.49 -32.44
N GLY A 266 -40.97 -28.79 -31.65
CA GLY A 266 -41.57 -29.33 -30.43
C GLY A 266 -42.76 -30.20 -30.75
#